data_AF-A0A225VPK4-F1
#
_entry.id   AF-A0A225VPK4-F1
#
_cell.length_a   1.000
_cell.length_b   1.000
_cell.length_c   1.000
_cell.angle_alpha   90.00
_cell.angle_beta   90.00
_cell.angle_gamma   90.00
#
_symmetry.space_group_name_H-M   'P 1'
#
loop_
_entity.id
_entity.type
_entity.pdbx_description
1 polymer ?
#
loop_
_entity_poly.entity_id
_entity_poly.type
_entity_poly.pdbx_seq_one_letter_code
_entity_poly.pdbx_strand_id
1 'polypeptide(L)'
;MTKNSDICRALFASLSDNYFKCKYAQPSSGYGNLISHLRDKHPEYETDYVAHASSLAANLQSFGFVSDKINNIYHWMEWVVDRNIPLSEVDYPFTRSMSRLKPTSSKTLTKYLRVGMVGFQRVQAKQASRDEKPRRDQLHGMEDACASRTGGEGSLGHRNAT
;
A
#
# COMPACT_ATOMS: atom_id res chain seq x y z
N MET A 1 -4.68 -1.73 9.89
CA MET A 1 -3.50 -2.33 10.55
C MET A 1 -2.86 -3.31 9.59
N THR A 2 -1.61 -3.09 9.23
CA THR A 2 -0.80 -4.03 8.42
C THR A 2 -0.54 -5.27 9.27
N LYS A 3 -0.69 -6.47 8.71
CA LYS A 3 -0.46 -7.70 9.47
C LYS A 3 1.04 -7.90 9.63
N ASN A 4 1.47 -8.32 10.83
CA ASN A 4 2.89 -8.60 11.12
C ASN A 4 3.51 -9.58 10.11
N SER A 5 2.70 -10.53 9.60
CA SER A 5 3.12 -11.47 8.54
C SER A 5 3.56 -10.78 7.25
N ASP A 6 2.91 -9.68 6.86
CA ASP A 6 3.21 -8.98 5.61
C ASP A 6 4.50 -8.16 5.72
N ILE A 7 4.75 -7.55 6.89
CA ILE A 7 6.00 -6.82 7.20
C ILE A 7 7.18 -7.80 7.22
N CYS A 8 7.02 -8.92 7.90
CA CYS A 8 8.07 -9.93 8.03
C CYS A 8 8.41 -10.60 6.69
N ARG A 9 7.44 -10.75 5.77
CA ARG A 9 7.73 -11.25 4.42
C ARG A 9 8.54 -10.27 3.56
N ALA A 10 8.39 -8.96 3.78
CA ALA A 10 9.09 -7.95 2.98
C ALA A 10 10.55 -7.74 3.43
N LEU A 11 10.81 -7.87 4.73
CA LEU A 11 12.10 -7.52 5.34
C LEU A 11 13.06 -8.71 5.54
N PHE A 12 12.57 -9.94 5.40
CA PHE A 12 13.33 -11.15 5.71
C PHE A 12 13.35 -12.15 4.55
N ALA A 13 14.49 -12.81 4.36
CA ALA A 13 14.61 -13.94 3.45
C ALA A 13 14.32 -15.25 4.22
N SER A 14 13.44 -16.10 3.68
CA SER A 14 13.17 -17.42 4.26
C SER A 14 14.34 -18.37 4.00
N LEU A 15 14.93 -18.95 5.06
CA LEU A 15 15.79 -20.12 5.02
C LEU A 15 14.95 -21.40 5.27
N SER A 16 15.52 -22.58 5.05
CA SER A 16 14.91 -23.84 5.49
C SER A 16 14.76 -23.89 7.02
N ASP A 17 13.77 -24.65 7.50
CA ASP A 17 13.48 -24.90 8.92
C ASP A 17 12.97 -23.71 9.76
N ASN A 18 12.12 -22.84 9.18
CA ASN A 18 11.51 -21.68 9.88
C ASN A 18 12.50 -20.62 10.35
N TYR A 19 13.73 -20.63 9.83
CA TYR A 19 14.71 -19.59 10.07
C TYR A 19 14.48 -18.44 9.06
N PHE A 20 14.37 -17.22 9.56
CA PHE A 20 14.26 -16.02 8.74
C PHE A 20 15.54 -15.21 8.90
N LYS A 21 16.25 -14.95 7.80
CA LYS A 21 17.44 -14.11 7.82
C LYS A 21 17.02 -12.66 7.61
N CYS A 22 17.28 -11.81 8.61
CA CYS A 22 17.27 -10.38 8.39
C CYS A 22 18.35 -10.07 7.35
N LYS A 23 18.08 -9.17 6.40
CA LYS A 23 19.14 -8.67 5.52
C LYS A 23 20.31 -8.05 6.29
N TYR A 24 20.13 -7.73 7.58
CA TYR A 24 21.10 -7.02 8.40
C TYR A 24 21.76 -7.82 9.56
N ALA A 25 21.24 -8.99 10.02
CA ALA A 25 21.92 -9.94 10.95
C ALA A 25 21.03 -11.14 11.42
N GLN A 26 21.62 -12.01 12.28
CA GLN A 26 21.25 -13.37 12.75
C GLN A 26 19.76 -13.78 12.88
N PRO A 27 19.44 -15.08 12.72
CA PRO A 27 18.07 -15.54 12.60
C PRO A 27 17.35 -15.58 13.95
N SER A 28 16.21 -14.91 14.00
CA SER A 28 15.26 -14.95 15.12
C SER A 28 14.03 -15.74 14.72
N SER A 29 13.59 -16.67 15.57
CA SER A 29 12.41 -17.50 15.35
C SER A 29 11.16 -16.76 15.83
N GLY A 30 10.15 -16.63 14.96
CA GLY A 30 8.82 -16.09 15.28
C GLY A 30 8.62 -14.60 14.95
N TYR A 31 7.44 -14.27 14.42
CA TYR A 31 7.08 -12.92 13.95
C TYR A 31 7.16 -11.83 15.04
N GLY A 32 6.81 -12.15 16.30
CA GLY A 32 6.88 -11.19 17.41
C GLY A 32 8.31 -10.78 17.75
N ASN A 33 9.21 -11.75 17.79
CA ASN A 33 10.64 -11.52 18.04
C ASN A 33 11.28 -10.70 16.91
N LEU A 34 10.77 -10.89 15.69
CA LEU A 34 11.21 -10.19 14.50
C LEU A 34 10.82 -8.70 14.49
N ILE A 35 9.58 -8.40 14.85
CA ILE A 35 9.09 -7.03 14.98
C ILE A 35 9.79 -6.30 16.14
N SER A 36 10.04 -6.99 17.26
CA SER A 36 10.81 -6.42 18.38
C SER A 36 12.22 -6.04 17.93
N HIS A 37 12.91 -6.94 17.20
CA HIS A 37 14.23 -6.65 16.64
C HIS A 37 14.22 -5.43 15.71
N LEU A 38 13.22 -5.31 14.82
CA LEU A 38 13.09 -4.15 13.94
C LEU A 38 12.90 -2.87 14.74
N ARG A 39 12.06 -2.88 15.77
CA ARG A 39 11.85 -1.73 16.65
C ARG A 39 13.13 -1.30 17.37
N ASP A 40 13.95 -2.26 17.79
CA ASP A 40 15.16 -2.01 18.57
C ASP A 40 16.37 -1.61 17.72
N LYS A 41 16.48 -2.12 16.48
CA LYS A 41 17.66 -1.96 15.62
C LYS A 41 17.44 -1.11 14.38
N HIS A 42 16.18 -0.94 13.96
CA HIS A 42 15.79 -0.24 12.73
C HIS A 42 14.51 0.59 13.01
N PRO A 43 14.57 1.65 13.83
CA PRO A 43 13.38 2.44 14.17
C PRO A 43 12.64 3.01 12.94
N GLU A 44 13.34 3.17 11.82
CA GLU A 44 12.83 3.60 10.51
C GLU A 44 12.18 2.47 9.67
N TYR A 45 12.06 1.24 10.18
CA TYR A 45 11.56 0.09 9.40
C TYR A 45 10.15 0.30 8.84
N GLU A 46 9.29 1.07 9.52
CA GLU A 46 7.93 1.36 9.03
C GLU A 46 7.96 2.27 7.81
N THR A 47 8.81 3.31 7.84
CA THR A 47 9.03 4.21 6.71
C THR A 47 9.65 3.47 5.52
N ASP A 48 10.63 2.61 5.76
CA ASP A 48 11.25 1.79 4.72
C ASP A 48 10.26 0.78 4.12
N TYR A 49 9.41 0.17 4.95
CA TYR A 49 8.32 -0.69 4.48
C TYR A 49 7.32 0.08 3.62
N VAL A 50 6.94 1.30 4.00
CA VAL A 50 6.03 2.15 3.21
C VAL A 50 6.67 2.57 1.89
N ALA A 51 7.95 2.96 1.89
CA ALA A 51 8.68 3.31 0.68
C ALA A 51 8.81 2.10 -0.27
N HIS A 52 9.18 0.94 0.28
CA HIS A 52 9.25 -0.31 -0.46
C HIS A 52 7.87 -0.70 -1.02
N ALA A 53 6.83 -0.74 -0.19
CA ALA A 53 5.46 -1.05 -0.63
C ALA A 53 4.93 -0.09 -1.70
N SER A 54 5.30 1.20 -1.63
CA SER A 54 4.95 2.20 -2.65
C SER A 54 5.67 1.94 -3.97
N SER A 55 6.93 1.48 -3.94
CA SER A 55 7.68 1.09 -5.15
C SER A 55 7.11 -0.16 -5.83
N LEU A 56 6.50 -1.07 -5.05
CA LEU A 56 5.85 -2.29 -5.58
C LEU A 56 4.44 -2.03 -6.13
N ALA A 57 3.86 -0.84 -5.92
CA ALA A 57 2.53 -0.53 -6.43
C ALA A 57 2.48 -0.44 -7.98
N ALA A 58 3.63 -0.45 -8.66
CA ALA A 58 3.74 -0.30 -10.10
C ALA A 58 3.41 -1.57 -10.91
N ASN A 59 3.62 -2.78 -10.36
CA ASN A 59 3.29 -4.03 -11.08
C ASN A 59 2.95 -5.19 -10.12
N LEU A 60 2.03 -6.06 -10.53
CA LEU A 60 1.58 -7.21 -9.72
C LEU A 60 2.71 -8.21 -9.46
N GLN A 61 3.69 -8.31 -10.36
CA GLN A 61 4.87 -9.18 -10.25
C GLN A 61 5.83 -8.79 -9.12
N SER A 62 5.83 -7.53 -8.69
CA SER A 62 6.69 -7.03 -7.63
C SER A 62 6.18 -7.39 -6.22
N PHE A 63 4.92 -7.81 -6.08
CA PHE A 63 4.34 -8.25 -4.80
C PHE A 63 4.80 -9.64 -4.32
N GLY A 64 5.74 -10.29 -5.03
CA GLY A 64 6.28 -11.61 -4.74
C GLY A 64 5.67 -12.71 -5.61
N PHE A 65 5.67 -13.95 -5.13
CA PHE A 65 5.09 -15.08 -5.85
C PHE A 65 3.56 -14.94 -5.95
N VAL A 66 3.08 -14.42 -7.07
CA VAL A 66 1.68 -14.47 -7.46
C VAL A 66 1.39 -15.89 -7.93
N SER A 67 0.38 -16.56 -7.35
CA SER A 67 -0.01 -17.88 -7.83
C SER A 67 -0.43 -17.81 -9.31
N ASP A 68 -0.08 -18.82 -10.11
CA ASP A 68 -0.48 -18.93 -11.52
C ASP A 68 -1.96 -18.64 -11.76
N LYS A 69 -2.81 -19.06 -10.81
CA LYS A 69 -4.25 -18.83 -10.86
C LYS A 69 -4.59 -17.34 -10.87
N ILE A 70 -4.00 -16.58 -9.95
CA ILE A 70 -4.24 -15.14 -9.83
C ILE A 70 -3.64 -14.40 -11.03
N ASN A 71 -2.46 -14.81 -11.49
CA ASN A 71 -1.86 -14.23 -12.70
C ASN A 71 -2.76 -14.45 -13.94
N ASN A 72 -3.28 -15.66 -14.11
CA ASN A 72 -4.21 -15.98 -15.19
C ASN A 72 -5.50 -15.14 -15.13
N ILE A 73 -6.07 -14.94 -13.95
CA ILE A 73 -7.26 -14.12 -13.76
C ILE A 73 -6.96 -12.65 -14.09
N TYR A 74 -5.79 -12.14 -13.67
CA TYR A 74 -5.38 -10.78 -13.96
C TYR A 74 -5.27 -10.51 -15.47
N HIS A 75 -4.63 -11.40 -16.23
CA HIS A 75 -4.58 -11.25 -17.69
C HIS A 75 -5.95 -11.36 -18.37
N TRP A 76 -6.87 -12.17 -17.83
CA TRP A 76 -8.26 -12.16 -18.29
C TRP A 76 -8.95 -10.80 -18.03
N MET A 77 -8.68 -10.15 -16.89
CA MET A 77 -9.23 -8.82 -16.60
C MET A 77 -8.64 -7.74 -17.50
N GLU A 78 -7.32 -7.72 -17.63
CA GLU A 78 -6.58 -6.79 -18.50
C GLU A 78 -7.15 -6.86 -19.91
N TRP A 79 -7.34 -8.07 -20.44
CA TRP A 79 -7.94 -8.25 -21.76
C TRP A 79 -9.39 -7.73 -21.83
N VAL A 80 -10.25 -8.06 -20.86
CA VAL A 80 -11.65 -7.61 -20.85
C VAL A 80 -11.77 -6.10 -20.71
N VAL A 81 -10.96 -5.49 -19.85
CA VAL A 81 -11.02 -4.07 -19.52
C VAL A 81 -10.31 -3.22 -20.58
N ASP A 82 -9.09 -3.55 -20.96
CA ASP A 82 -8.28 -2.73 -21.87
C ASP A 82 -8.76 -2.82 -23.32
N ARG A 83 -9.26 -3.99 -23.74
CA ARG A 83 -9.82 -4.18 -25.09
C ARG A 83 -11.33 -4.02 -25.14
N ASN A 84 -11.97 -3.76 -24.00
CA ASN A 84 -13.42 -3.59 -23.86
C ASN A 84 -14.22 -4.73 -24.54
N ILE A 85 -13.78 -5.98 -24.38
CA ILE A 85 -14.49 -7.14 -24.92
C ILE A 85 -15.61 -7.58 -23.97
N PRO A 86 -16.74 -8.11 -24.49
CA PRO A 86 -17.83 -8.51 -23.63
C PRO A 86 -17.44 -9.71 -22.76
N LEU A 87 -17.91 -9.74 -21.50
CA LEU A 87 -17.62 -10.83 -20.56
C LEU A 87 -18.06 -12.21 -21.06
N SER A 88 -19.03 -12.28 -21.97
CA SER A 88 -19.47 -13.51 -22.63
C SER A 88 -18.37 -14.15 -23.49
N GLU A 89 -17.43 -13.37 -24.02
CA GLU A 89 -16.30 -13.88 -24.82
C GLU A 89 -15.40 -14.81 -24.02
N VAL A 90 -15.32 -14.60 -22.70
CA VAL A 90 -14.54 -15.46 -21.81
C VAL A 90 -15.12 -16.88 -21.77
N ASP A 91 -16.42 -17.03 -22.00
CA ASP A 91 -17.08 -18.34 -22.10
C ASP A 91 -17.13 -18.88 -23.54
N TYR A 92 -16.81 -18.05 -24.53
CA TYR A 92 -16.91 -18.43 -25.94
C TYR A 92 -15.80 -19.42 -26.33
N PRO A 93 -16.14 -20.61 -26.89
CA PRO A 93 -15.15 -21.65 -27.19
C PRO A 93 -14.02 -21.20 -28.12
N PHE A 94 -14.33 -20.39 -29.14
CA PHE A 94 -13.35 -19.88 -30.08
C PHE A 94 -12.34 -18.96 -29.38
N THR A 95 -12.83 -18.00 -28.58
CA THR A 95 -11.98 -17.09 -27.80
C THR A 95 -11.09 -17.85 -26.83
N ARG A 96 -11.62 -18.89 -26.17
CA ARG A 96 -10.81 -19.79 -25.34
C ARG A 96 -9.72 -20.51 -26.13
N SER A 97 -10.03 -20.98 -27.33
CA SER A 97 -9.08 -21.71 -28.17
C SER A 97 -7.93 -20.85 -28.69
N MET A 98 -8.16 -19.57 -28.99
CA MET A 98 -7.09 -18.63 -29.34
C MET A 98 -6.39 -18.03 -28.13
N SER A 99 -7.05 -18.00 -26.97
CA SER A 99 -6.41 -17.49 -25.76
C SER A 99 -5.27 -18.40 -25.34
N ARG A 100 -4.12 -17.82 -24.98
CA ARG A 100 -3.03 -18.56 -24.30
C ARG A 100 -3.30 -18.71 -22.80
N LEU A 101 -4.47 -18.26 -22.33
CA LEU A 101 -4.87 -18.23 -20.93
C LEU A 101 -5.57 -19.53 -20.54
N LYS A 102 -5.38 -19.96 -19.29
CA LYS A 102 -6.12 -21.10 -18.74
C LYS A 102 -7.63 -20.75 -18.74
N PRO A 103 -8.50 -21.68 -19.18
CA PRO A 103 -9.94 -21.43 -19.23
C PRO A 103 -10.50 -20.94 -17.90
N THR A 104 -11.36 -19.94 -17.97
CA THR A 104 -12.06 -19.34 -16.83
C THR A 104 -13.49 -19.04 -17.24
N SER A 105 -14.42 -18.95 -16.29
CA SER A 105 -15.81 -18.56 -16.59
C SER A 105 -16.05 -17.07 -16.40
N SER A 106 -16.98 -16.50 -17.16
CA SER A 106 -17.44 -15.11 -16.97
C SER A 106 -17.88 -14.84 -15.52
N LYS A 107 -18.56 -15.80 -14.90
CA LYS A 107 -18.98 -15.75 -13.48
C LYS A 107 -17.79 -15.60 -12.54
N THR A 108 -16.72 -16.37 -12.77
CA THR A 108 -15.49 -16.31 -11.98
C THR A 108 -14.83 -14.96 -12.17
N LEU A 109 -14.64 -14.53 -13.41
CA LEU A 109 -14.00 -13.25 -13.72
C LEU A 109 -14.77 -12.07 -13.11
N THR A 110 -16.10 -12.09 -13.21
CA THR A 110 -16.99 -11.09 -12.59
C THR A 110 -16.79 -11.00 -11.09
N LYS A 111 -16.66 -12.14 -10.39
CA LYS A 111 -16.39 -12.15 -8.94
C LYS A 111 -15.08 -11.43 -8.62
N TYR A 112 -14.02 -11.72 -9.37
CA TYR A 112 -12.74 -11.07 -9.14
C TYR A 112 -12.76 -9.59 -9.54
N LEU A 113 -13.47 -9.20 -10.61
CA LEU A 113 -13.61 -7.79 -11.01
C LEU A 113 -14.31 -6.99 -9.90
N ARG A 114 -15.38 -7.53 -9.31
CA ARG A 114 -16.05 -6.90 -8.16
C ARG A 114 -15.12 -6.72 -6.97
N VAL A 115 -14.35 -7.76 -6.63
CA VAL A 115 -13.37 -7.69 -5.53
C VAL A 115 -12.29 -6.65 -5.84
N GLY A 116 -11.78 -6.61 -7.07
CA GLY A 116 -10.81 -5.64 -7.54
C GLY A 116 -11.33 -4.20 -7.44
N MET A 117 -12.56 -3.94 -7.90
CA MET A 117 -13.22 -2.63 -7.82
C MET A 117 -13.34 -2.12 -6.38
N VAL A 118 -13.76 -2.98 -5.44
CA VAL A 118 -13.82 -2.62 -4.00
C VAL A 118 -12.43 -2.34 -3.44
N GLY A 119 -11.42 -3.11 -3.87
CA GLY A 119 -10.02 -2.86 -3.54
C GLY A 119 -9.55 -1.49 -4.02
N PHE A 120 -9.82 -1.18 -5.29
CA PHE A 120 -9.46 0.10 -5.92
C PHE A 120 -10.12 1.29 -5.20
N GLN A 121 -11.42 1.20 -4.89
CA GLN A 121 -12.13 2.22 -4.11
C GLN A 121 -11.49 2.47 -2.74
N ARG A 122 -11.05 1.41 -2.04
CA ARG A 122 -10.36 1.55 -0.75
C ARG A 122 -8.99 2.19 -0.90
N VAL A 123 -8.26 1.89 -1.98
CA VAL A 123 -6.97 2.53 -2.27
C VAL A 123 -7.17 4.00 -2.59
N GLN A 124 -8.14 4.34 -3.45
CA GLN A 124 -8.52 5.72 -3.75
C GLN A 124 -8.92 6.49 -2.49
N ALA A 125 -9.74 5.90 -1.61
CA ALA A 125 -10.13 6.52 -0.35
C ALA A 125 -8.94 6.77 0.59
N LYS A 126 -8.00 5.82 0.67
CA LYS A 126 -6.75 6.00 1.43
C LYS A 126 -5.88 7.09 0.84
N GLN A 127 -5.75 7.15 -0.48
CA GLN A 127 -4.98 8.20 -1.15
C GLN A 127 -5.61 9.58 -0.91
N ALA A 128 -6.92 9.72 -1.09
CA ALA A 128 -7.65 10.94 -0.78
C ALA A 128 -7.46 11.39 0.68
N SER A 129 -7.50 10.46 1.65
CA SER A 129 -7.21 10.78 3.06
C SER A 129 -5.76 11.20 3.31
N ARG A 130 -4.82 10.67 2.53
CA ARG A 130 -3.40 11.02 2.60
C ARG A 130 -3.15 12.41 2.02
N ASP A 131 -3.87 12.80 0.98
CA ASP A 131 -3.75 14.12 0.34
C ASP A 131 -4.47 15.21 1.14
N GLU A 132 -5.53 14.87 1.88
CA GLU A 132 -6.24 15.79 2.78
C GLU A 132 -5.42 16.15 4.04
N LYS A 133 -4.60 15.22 4.55
CA LYS A 133 -3.81 15.41 5.78
C LYS A 133 -2.82 16.60 5.68
N PRO A 134 -1.97 16.72 4.65
CA PRO A 134 -1.10 17.89 4.45
C PRO A 134 -1.86 19.21 4.38
N ARG A 135 -3.07 19.20 3.80
CA ARG A 135 -3.90 20.39 3.64
C ARG A 135 -4.48 20.87 4.99
N ARG A 136 -4.91 19.92 5.82
CA ARG A 136 -5.40 20.21 7.18
C ARG A 136 -4.28 20.67 8.12
N ASP A 137 -3.10 20.06 8.01
CA ASP A 137 -1.92 20.43 8.80
C ASP A 137 -1.41 21.83 8.41
N GLN A 138 -1.48 22.22 7.12
CA GLN A 138 -1.22 23.59 6.67
C GLN A 138 -2.20 24.61 7.24
N LEU A 139 -3.50 24.28 7.28
CA LEU A 139 -4.52 25.18 7.86
C LEU A 139 -4.32 25.39 9.36
N HIS A 140 -4.07 24.32 10.13
CA HIS A 140 -3.78 24.44 11.57
C HIS A 140 -2.51 25.26 11.83
N GLY A 141 -1.44 25.04 11.03
CA GLY A 141 -0.22 25.85 11.16
C GLY A 141 -0.41 27.33 10.81
N MET A 142 -1.35 27.67 9.91
CA MET A 142 -1.71 29.06 9.59
C MET A 142 -2.55 29.70 10.70
N GLU A 143 -3.44 28.94 11.34
CA GLU A 143 -4.25 29.38 12.48
C GLU A 143 -3.36 29.66 13.72
N ASP A 144 -2.39 28.78 14.01
CA ASP A 144 -1.40 28.97 15.09
C ASP A 144 -0.49 30.19 14.83
N ALA A 145 -0.09 30.41 13.58
CA ALA A 145 0.69 31.57 13.19
C ALA A 145 -0.10 32.89 13.30
N CYS A 146 -1.42 32.84 13.07
CA CYS A 146 -2.31 34.00 13.24
C CYS A 146 -2.50 34.33 14.72
N ALA A 147 -2.75 33.32 15.57
CA ALA A 147 -2.91 33.47 17.02
C ALA A 147 -1.65 34.03 17.71
N SER A 148 -0.46 33.66 17.22
CA SER A 148 0.83 34.15 17.73
C SER A 148 1.07 35.63 17.41
N ARG A 149 0.45 36.17 16.35
CA ARG A 149 0.67 37.55 15.88
C ARG A 149 -0.23 38.55 16.60
N THR A 150 -1.37 38.12 17.14
CA THR A 150 -2.30 38.98 17.90
C THR A 150 -1.94 39.15 19.38
N GLY A 151 -0.94 38.42 19.90
CA GLY A 151 -0.51 38.50 21.31
C GLY A 151 0.69 39.43 21.59
N GLY A 152 1.25 40.09 20.57
CA GLY A 152 2.53 40.83 20.67
C GLY A 152 2.46 42.35 20.79
N GLU A 153 1.30 42.98 20.60
CA GLU A 153 1.17 44.45 20.65
C GLU A 153 0.59 44.90 22.00
N GLY A 154 1.44 44.94 23.02
CA GLY A 154 1.00 45.35 24.36
C GLY A 154 2.13 45.66 25.35
N SER A 155 3.22 46.30 24.91
CA SER A 155 4.18 46.90 25.86
C SER A 155 5.01 48.00 25.17
N LEU A 156 4.43 49.19 25.02
CA LEU A 156 5.20 50.41 24.79
C LEU A 156 5.17 51.21 26.09
N GLY A 157 6.29 51.10 26.82
CA GLY A 157 6.51 51.74 28.10
C GLY A 157 6.49 53.26 28.01
N HIS A 158 5.67 53.88 28.86
CA HIS A 158 5.79 55.29 29.19
C HIS A 158 7.12 55.53 29.93
N ARG A 159 8.04 56.21 29.25
CA ARG A 159 9.23 56.80 29.88
C ARG A 159 8.83 58.17 30.43
N ASN A 160 9.01 58.33 31.74
CA ASN A 160 8.92 59.61 32.44
C ASN A 160 9.99 60.57 31.91
N ALA A 161 9.60 61.83 31.70
CA ALA A 161 10.50 62.97 31.61
C ALA A 161 10.14 63.95 32.73
N THR A 162 11.19 64.41 33.40
CA THR A 162 11.27 65.47 34.43
C THR A 162 10.53 66.74 34.10
#